data_AF-A0A0F9DL00-F1
#
_entry.id   AF-A0A0F9DL00-F1
#
_cell.length_a   1.000
_cell.length_b   1.000
_cell.length_c   1.000
_cell.angle_alpha   90.00
_cell.angle_beta   90.00
_cell.angle_gamma   90.00
#
_symmetry.space_group_name_H-M   'P 1'
#
loop_
_entity.id
_entity.type
_entity.pdbx_description
1 polymer ?
#
loop_
_entity_poly.entity_id
_entity_poly.type
_entity_poly.pdbx_seq_one_letter_code
_entity_poly.pdbx_strand_id
1 'polypeptide(L)'
;MIESKANRLVVGACTPKTHEPVFKSVLESMGIDSSYLEFANIREHSSFVHRQDREGARKVAEDIIRSAVARASVLERVLVKEVDITRKTLVIGGGVSGLSAAIDLAEEGYEVHLVERSPTIGGKMAKLDRTFPTDDCSI
;
A
#
# COMPACT_ATOMS: atom_id res chain seq x y z
N MET A 1 -21.09 9.69 17.07
CA MET A 1 -21.35 10.99 16.42
C MET A 1 -20.17 11.91 16.70
N ILE A 2 -19.74 12.70 15.71
CA ILE A 2 -18.68 13.70 15.94
C ILE A 2 -19.28 14.81 16.81
N GLU A 3 -18.68 15.05 17.98
CA GLU A 3 -19.14 16.09 18.91
C GLU A 3 -18.87 17.50 18.38
N SER A 4 -17.89 17.64 17.49
CA SER A 4 -17.56 18.88 16.78
C SER A 4 -18.30 18.98 15.42
N LYS A 5 -18.46 20.20 14.89
CA LYS A 5 -18.95 20.45 13.52
C LYS A 5 -17.87 20.23 12.44
N ALA A 6 -16.85 19.41 12.73
CA ALA A 6 -15.74 19.19 11.80
C ALA A 6 -16.19 18.37 10.59
N ASN A 7 -15.66 18.72 9.42
CA ASN A 7 -15.95 18.07 8.13
C ASN A 7 -14.67 17.66 7.36
N ARG A 8 -13.51 17.80 7.99
CA ARG A 8 -12.18 17.44 7.48
C ARG A 8 -11.37 16.82 8.61
N LEU A 9 -10.43 15.94 8.28
CA LEU A 9 -9.50 15.35 9.24
C LEU A 9 -8.06 15.50 8.76
N VAL A 10 -7.22 16.12 9.59
CA VAL A 10 -5.78 16.17 9.40
C VAL A 10 -5.11 15.26 10.42
N VAL A 11 -4.31 14.31 9.96
CA VAL A 11 -3.59 13.35 10.82
C VAL A 11 -2.10 13.67 10.81
N GLY A 12 -1.60 14.21 11.92
CA GLY A 12 -0.16 14.42 12.16
C GLY A 12 0.51 13.15 12.68
N ALA A 13 1.08 12.32 11.81
CA ALA A 13 1.68 11.05 12.20
C ALA A 13 2.78 10.57 11.23
N CYS A 14 2.59 9.40 10.63
CA CYS A 14 3.52 8.73 9.73
C CYS A 14 3.15 8.92 8.26
N THR A 15 3.88 8.25 7.38
CA THR A 15 3.54 8.16 5.95
C THR A 15 2.10 7.68 5.71
N PRO A 16 1.36 8.30 4.76
CA PRO A 16 0.01 7.88 4.43
C PRO A 16 -0.05 6.45 3.88
N LYS A 17 1.05 5.95 3.28
CA LYS A 17 1.09 4.65 2.59
C LYS A 17 0.61 3.44 3.42
N THR A 18 0.72 3.51 4.74
CA THR A 18 0.36 2.39 5.64
C THR A 18 -1.02 2.57 6.28
N HIS A 19 -1.31 3.77 6.79
CA HIS A 19 -2.49 3.97 7.65
C HIS A 19 -3.62 4.74 6.97
N GLU A 20 -3.43 5.24 5.75
CA GLU A 20 -4.48 5.96 5.02
C GLU A 20 -5.78 5.13 4.89
N PRO A 21 -5.77 3.82 4.53
CA PRO A 21 -7.00 3.04 4.44
C PRO A 21 -7.78 2.97 5.77
N VAL A 22 -7.07 2.95 6.90
CA VAL A 22 -7.68 2.91 8.24
C VAL A 22 -8.43 4.20 8.52
N PHE A 23 -7.79 5.35 8.32
CA PHE A 23 -8.43 6.65 8.59
C PHE A 23 -9.53 6.99 7.58
N LYS A 24 -9.43 6.52 6.33
CA LYS A 24 -10.53 6.59 5.37
C LYS A 24 -11.77 5.84 5.88
N SER A 25 -11.57 4.60 6.36
CA SER A 25 -12.66 3.79 6.93
C SER A 25 -13.29 4.47 8.16
N VAL A 26 -12.48 5.13 9.00
CA VAL A 26 -12.97 5.90 10.15
C VAL A 26 -13.86 7.06 9.70
N LEU A 27 -13.42 7.87 8.72
CA LEU A 27 -14.24 8.97 8.18
C LEU A 27 -15.57 8.47 7.60
N GLU A 28 -15.51 7.39 6.82
CA GLU A 28 -16.69 6.79 6.21
C GLU A 28 -17.68 6.30 7.27
N SER A 29 -17.19 5.67 8.35
CA SER A 29 -18.03 5.26 9.50
C SER A 29 -18.70 6.44 10.22
N MET A 30 -18.15 7.65 10.08
CA MET A 30 -18.68 8.89 10.64
C MET A 30 -19.56 9.66 9.65
N GLY A 31 -19.79 9.14 8.44
CA GLY A 31 -20.54 9.81 7.38
C GLY A 31 -19.80 10.97 6.71
N ILE A 32 -18.47 11.04 6.85
CA ILE A 32 -17.62 12.00 6.15
C ILE A 32 -16.96 11.31 4.97
N ASP A 33 -16.98 11.94 3.80
CA ASP A 33 -16.32 11.41 2.60
C ASP A 33 -14.80 11.27 2.81
N SER A 34 -14.23 10.12 2.45
CA SER A 34 -12.82 9.82 2.70
C SER A 34 -11.84 10.71 1.91
N SER A 35 -12.32 11.47 0.92
CA SER A 35 -11.55 12.52 0.22
C SER A 35 -11.19 13.70 1.10
N TYR A 36 -11.80 13.83 2.28
CA TYR A 36 -11.60 14.89 3.26
C TYR A 36 -10.51 14.59 4.30
N LEU A 37 -9.70 13.58 4.03
CA LEU A 37 -8.55 13.17 4.81
C LEU A 37 -7.26 13.83 4.29
N GLU A 38 -6.46 14.36 5.19
CA GLU A 38 -5.11 14.84 4.90
C GLU A 38 -4.10 14.27 5.91
N PHE A 39 -2.92 13.86 5.43
CA PHE A 39 -1.83 13.41 6.28
C PHE A 39 -0.72 14.45 6.37
N ALA A 40 -0.33 14.76 7.60
CA ALA A 40 0.90 15.46 7.92
C ALA A 40 1.94 14.45 8.40
N ASN A 41 2.87 14.06 7.52
CA ASN A 41 3.95 13.14 7.90
C ASN A 41 5.00 13.87 8.76
N ILE A 42 4.85 13.80 10.07
CA ILE A 42 5.78 14.40 11.04
C ILE A 42 6.75 13.37 11.64
N ARG A 43 6.63 12.09 11.25
CA ARG A 43 7.53 11.02 11.69
C ARG A 43 8.71 10.85 10.75
N GLU A 44 8.49 10.27 9.57
CA GLU A 44 9.58 10.01 8.63
C GLU A 44 10.18 11.30 8.07
N HIS A 45 9.40 12.38 7.95
CA HIS A 45 9.87 13.66 7.39
C HIS A 45 10.21 14.73 8.44
N SER A 46 10.06 14.43 9.75
CA SER A 46 10.53 15.33 10.80
C SER A 46 11.25 14.59 11.92
N SER A 47 10.54 13.90 12.83
CA SER A 47 11.15 13.37 14.05
C SER A 47 12.27 12.34 13.81
N PHE A 48 12.18 11.52 12.76
CA PHE A 48 13.19 10.50 12.46
C PHE A 48 14.45 11.05 11.83
N VAL A 49 14.37 12.18 11.12
CA VAL A 49 15.51 12.79 10.41
C VAL A 49 16.13 13.94 11.20
N HIS A 50 15.43 14.49 12.19
CA HIS A 50 15.91 15.54 13.10
C HIS A 50 16.11 15.04 14.55
N ARG A 51 16.53 13.78 14.74
CA ARG A 51 16.62 13.15 16.08
C ARG A 51 17.47 13.92 17.10
N GLN A 52 18.48 14.64 16.62
CA GLN A 52 19.41 15.40 17.46
C GLN A 52 19.03 16.88 17.60
N ASP A 53 18.03 17.36 16.84
CA ASP A 53 17.57 18.75 16.86
C ASP A 53 16.07 18.80 17.09
N ARG A 54 15.69 18.76 18.37
CA ARG A 54 14.28 18.76 18.79
C ARG A 54 13.55 20.05 18.38
N GLU A 55 14.24 21.19 18.43
CA GLU A 55 13.64 22.48 18.11
C GLU A 55 13.42 22.61 16.60
N GLY A 56 14.40 22.21 15.78
CA GLY A 56 14.24 22.10 14.33
C GLY A 56 13.14 21.11 13.95
N ALA A 57 13.11 19.92 14.57
CA ALA A 57 12.05 18.93 14.35
C ALA A 57 10.66 19.51 14.61
N ARG A 58 10.51 20.25 15.71
CA ARG A 58 9.26 20.92 16.08
C ARG A 58 8.83 21.94 15.02
N LYS A 59 9.73 22.84 14.62
CA LYS A 59 9.43 23.89 13.61
C LYS A 59 8.97 23.26 12.29
N VAL A 60 9.70 22.25 11.81
CA VAL A 60 9.34 21.52 10.59
C VAL A 60 7.99 20.82 10.75
N ALA A 61 7.72 20.18 11.89
CA ALA A 61 6.43 19.53 12.13
C ALA A 61 5.26 20.53 12.16
N GLU A 62 5.44 21.70 12.80
CA GLU A 62 4.45 22.78 12.82
C GLU A 62 4.16 23.30 11.40
N ASP A 63 5.20 23.49 10.58
CA ASP A 63 5.06 23.90 9.17
C ASP A 63 4.33 22.85 8.32
N ILE A 64 4.66 21.57 8.49
CA ILE A 64 3.99 20.47 7.80
C ILE A 64 2.51 20.42 8.19
N ILE A 65 2.19 20.50 9.49
CA ILE A 65 0.80 20.48 9.97
C ILE A 65 0.03 21.70 9.44
N ARG A 66 0.61 22.89 9.51
CA ARG A 66 0.00 24.12 8.97
C ARG A 66 -0.29 23.99 7.48
N SER A 67 0.64 23.44 6.71
CA SER A 67 0.48 23.21 5.27
C SER A 67 -0.61 22.18 4.99
N ALA A 68 -0.67 21.09 5.77
CA ALA A 68 -1.72 20.07 5.68
C ALA A 68 -3.10 20.66 6.00
N VAL A 69 -3.22 21.48 7.04
CA VAL A 69 -4.48 22.19 7.36
C VAL A 69 -4.90 23.14 6.23
N ALA A 70 -3.94 23.88 5.66
CA ALA A 70 -4.20 24.77 4.53
C ALA A 70 -4.66 24.01 3.27
N ARG A 71 -4.12 22.81 3.03
CA ARG A 71 -4.60 21.92 1.96
C ARG A 71 -5.98 21.36 2.28
N ALA A 72 -6.20 20.92 3.52
CA ALA A 72 -7.47 20.33 3.95
C ALA A 72 -8.67 21.28 3.79
N SER A 73 -8.44 22.60 3.94
CA SER A 73 -9.49 23.61 3.78
C SER A 73 -10.03 23.73 2.36
N VAL A 74 -9.24 23.31 1.36
CA VAL A 74 -9.61 23.34 -0.07
C VAL A 74 -9.82 21.94 -0.66
N LEU A 75 -9.83 20.89 0.17
CA LEU A 75 -10.16 19.55 -0.30
C LEU A 75 -11.60 19.48 -0.79
N GLU A 76 -11.77 18.87 -1.95
CA GLU A 76 -13.05 18.59 -2.58
C GLU A 76 -13.35 17.09 -2.57
N ARG A 77 -14.61 16.76 -2.80
CA ARG A 77 -15.04 15.36 -2.90
C ARG A 77 -14.50 14.76 -4.19
N VAL A 78 -13.76 13.65 -4.07
CA VAL A 78 -13.26 12.90 -5.22
C VAL A 78 -14.21 11.74 -5.49
N LEU A 79 -14.79 11.70 -6.68
CA LEU A 79 -15.68 10.62 -7.09
C LEU A 79 -14.85 9.36 -7.40
N VAL A 80 -15.22 8.24 -6.77
CA VAL A 80 -14.65 6.94 -7.11
C VAL A 80 -15.20 6.51 -8.46
N LYS A 81 -14.30 6.18 -9.38
CA LYS A 81 -14.67 5.65 -10.69
C LYS A 81 -14.78 4.14 -10.60
N GLU A 82 -15.96 3.61 -10.86
CA GLU A 82 -16.16 2.19 -11.07
C GLU A 82 -15.64 1.79 -12.45
N VAL A 83 -14.92 0.67 -12.50
CA VAL A 83 -14.34 0.13 -13.73
C VAL A 83 -14.52 -1.38 -13.76
N ASP A 84 -14.78 -1.91 -14.95
CA ASP A 84 -14.88 -3.35 -15.15
C ASP A 84 -13.51 -4.01 -15.05
N ILE A 85 -13.43 -5.10 -14.29
CA ILE A 85 -12.22 -5.89 -14.15
C ILE A 85 -12.31 -7.12 -15.04
N THR A 86 -11.36 -7.26 -15.97
CA THR A 86 -11.25 -8.46 -16.80
C THR A 86 -10.80 -9.64 -15.93
N ARG A 87 -11.52 -10.76 -15.97
CA ARG A 87 -11.18 -11.99 -15.22
C ARG A 87 -10.05 -12.79 -15.88
N LYS A 88 -8.91 -12.12 -16.10
CA LYS A 88 -7.68 -12.71 -16.62
C LYS A 88 -6.50 -12.20 -15.80
N THR A 89 -5.53 -13.07 -15.55
CA THR A 89 -4.33 -12.73 -14.77
C THR A 89 -3.08 -12.96 -15.61
N LEU A 90 -2.08 -12.10 -15.44
CA LEU A 90 -0.75 -12.25 -16.01
C LEU A 90 0.25 -12.51 -14.90
N VAL A 91 0.93 -13.65 -14.94
CA VAL A 91 2.04 -13.99 -14.06
C VAL A 91 3.34 -13.84 -14.83
N ILE A 92 4.27 -13.05 -14.30
CA ILE A 92 5.57 -12.78 -14.92
C ILE A 92 6.66 -13.52 -14.13
N GLY A 93 7.29 -14.50 -14.78
CA GLY A 93 8.32 -15.37 -14.23
C GLY A 93 7.77 -16.76 -13.87
N GLY A 94 8.25 -17.79 -14.56
CA GLY A 94 7.95 -19.21 -14.35
C GLY A 94 8.88 -19.89 -13.35
N GLY A 95 9.32 -19.19 -12.31
CA GLY A 95 9.98 -19.82 -11.15
C GLY A 95 8.96 -20.44 -10.19
N VAL A 96 9.42 -21.08 -9.12
CA VAL A 96 8.55 -21.74 -8.12
C VAL A 96 7.40 -20.83 -7.64
N SER A 97 7.69 -19.56 -7.31
CA SER A 97 6.66 -18.63 -6.83
C SER A 97 5.61 -18.27 -7.90
N GLY A 98 6.03 -18.11 -9.15
CA GLY A 98 5.11 -17.78 -10.24
C GLY A 98 4.27 -18.98 -10.66
N LEU A 99 4.88 -20.17 -10.68
CA LEU A 99 4.14 -21.41 -10.95
C LEU A 99 3.09 -21.68 -9.88
N SER A 100 3.42 -21.56 -8.59
CA SER A 100 2.44 -21.69 -7.51
C SER A 100 1.30 -20.69 -7.65
N ALA A 101 1.62 -19.39 -7.83
CA ALA A 101 0.58 -18.37 -8.00
C ALA A 101 -0.31 -18.63 -9.24
N ALA A 102 0.27 -19.09 -10.35
CA ALA A 102 -0.48 -19.41 -11.56
C ALA A 102 -1.42 -20.61 -11.37
N ILE A 103 -0.97 -21.65 -10.65
CA ILE A 103 -1.78 -22.82 -10.33
C ILE A 103 -2.93 -22.42 -9.41
N ASP A 104 -2.65 -21.74 -8.29
CA ASP A 104 -3.68 -21.32 -7.32
C ASP A 104 -4.77 -20.47 -8.00
N LEU A 105 -4.37 -19.52 -8.85
CA LEU A 105 -5.32 -18.68 -9.60
C LEU A 105 -6.12 -19.47 -10.65
N ALA A 106 -5.51 -20.44 -11.31
CA ALA A 106 -6.19 -21.29 -12.28
C ALA A 106 -7.20 -22.23 -11.60
N GLU A 107 -6.88 -22.76 -10.41
CA GLU A 107 -7.79 -23.58 -9.61
C GLU A 107 -9.01 -22.79 -9.12
N GLU A 108 -8.84 -21.50 -8.83
CA GLU A 108 -9.94 -20.56 -8.53
C GLU A 108 -10.73 -20.13 -9.79
N GLY A 109 -10.38 -20.65 -10.98
CA GLY A 109 -11.12 -20.45 -12.22
C GLY A 109 -10.76 -19.19 -13.01
N TYR A 110 -9.65 -18.53 -12.71
CA TYR A 110 -9.15 -17.40 -13.51
C TYR A 110 -8.40 -17.91 -14.76
N GLU A 111 -8.55 -17.22 -15.89
CA GLU A 111 -7.67 -17.45 -17.04
C GLU A 111 -6.30 -16.85 -16.74
N VAL A 112 -5.25 -17.67 -16.74
CA VAL A 112 -3.89 -17.26 -16.38
C VAL A 112 -2.96 -17.33 -17.58
N HIS A 113 -2.31 -16.20 -17.88
CA HIS A 113 -1.18 -16.14 -18.80
C HIS A 113 0.13 -16.15 -17.98
N LEU A 114 1.00 -17.13 -18.21
CA LEU A 114 2.33 -17.19 -17.61
C LEU A 114 3.39 -16.81 -18.66
N VAL A 115 4.20 -15.79 -18.36
CA VAL A 115 5.29 -15.35 -19.24
C VAL A 115 6.62 -15.58 -18.54
N GLU A 116 7.46 -16.43 -19.11
CA GLU A 116 8.83 -16.66 -18.67
C GLU A 116 9.81 -16.13 -19.73
N ARG A 117 10.88 -15.49 -19.26
CA ARG A 117 11.93 -14.92 -20.10
C ARG A 117 12.82 -16.02 -20.70
N SER A 118 13.12 -17.05 -19.92
CA SER A 118 13.93 -18.19 -20.34
C SER A 118 13.13 -19.17 -21.21
N PRO A 119 13.81 -20.00 -22.02
CA PRO A 119 13.15 -21.05 -22.79
C PRO A 119 12.45 -22.12 -21.94
N THR A 120 12.76 -22.19 -20.64
CA THR A 120 12.20 -23.17 -19.70
C THR A 120 11.74 -22.50 -18.41
N ILE A 121 10.72 -23.09 -17.79
CA ILE A 121 10.24 -22.77 -16.44
C ILE A 121 11.11 -23.47 -15.37
N GLY A 122 10.82 -23.22 -14.09
CA GLY A 122 11.51 -23.79 -12.93
C GLY A 122 12.46 -22.81 -12.22
N GLY A 123 12.87 -21.74 -12.91
CA GLY A 123 13.66 -20.65 -12.32
C GLY A 123 14.98 -21.11 -11.69
N LYS A 124 15.28 -20.63 -10.48
CA LYS A 124 16.49 -21.04 -9.75
C LYS A 124 16.38 -22.43 -9.12
N MET A 125 15.16 -22.86 -8.77
CA MET A 125 14.92 -24.15 -8.11
C MET A 125 15.38 -25.29 -9.00
N ALA A 126 15.07 -25.25 -10.30
CA ALA A 126 15.50 -26.23 -11.29
C ALA A 126 17.03 -26.36 -11.49
N LYS A 127 17.83 -25.51 -10.85
CA LYS A 127 19.31 -25.57 -10.90
C LYS A 127 19.91 -26.14 -9.62
N LEU A 128 19.10 -26.35 -8.58
CA LEU A 128 19.56 -26.92 -7.32
C LEU A 128 19.56 -28.44 -7.44
N ASP A 129 20.49 -29.11 -6.77
CA ASP A 129 20.44 -30.58 -6.66
C ASP A 129 19.38 -30.98 -5.62
N ARG A 130 19.46 -30.39 -4.43
CA ARG A 130 18.56 -30.66 -3.31
C ARG A 130 18.05 -29.40 -2.64
N THR A 131 16.96 -29.54 -1.90
CA THR A 131 16.30 -28.47 -1.15
C THR A 131 16.35 -28.72 0.35
N PHE A 132 16.86 -27.75 1.10
CA PHE A 132 16.83 -27.82 2.57
C PHE A 132 15.43 -27.41 3.08
N PRO A 133 14.99 -27.89 4.25
CA PRO A 133 15.70 -28.79 5.18
C PRO A 133 15.47 -30.28 4.91
N THR A 134 14.61 -30.66 3.97
CA THR A 134 14.17 -32.05 3.76
C THR A 134 15.16 -32.89 2.95
N ASP A 135 16.09 -32.25 2.25
CA ASP A 135 17.08 -32.89 1.36
C ASP A 135 16.42 -33.61 0.15
N ASP A 136 15.23 -33.15 -0.24
CA ASP A 136 14.51 -33.61 -1.43
C ASP A 136 15.16 -33.06 -2.70
N CYS A 137 15.04 -33.81 -3.80
CA CYS A 137 15.39 -33.33 -5.13
C CYS A 137 14.58 -32.09 -5.50
N SER A 138 15.20 -31.14 -6.20
CA SER A 138 14.58 -29.84 -6.50
C SER A 138 13.50 -29.87 -7.58
N ILE A 139 13.58 -30.81 -8.53
CA ILE A 139 12.58 -31.10 -9.57
C ILE A 139 12.44 -32.60 -9.75
#